data_AF-A0A970QEN6-F1
#
_entry.id   AF-A0A970QEN6-F1
#
_cell.length_a   1.000
_cell.length_b   1.000
_cell.length_c   1.000
_cell.angle_alpha   90.00
_cell.angle_beta   90.00
_cell.angle_gamma   90.00
#
_symmetry.space_group_name_H-M   'P 1'
#
loop_
_entity.id
_entity.type
_entity.pdbx_description
1 polymer ?
#
loop_
_entity_poly.entity_id
_entity_poly.type
_entity_poly.pdbx_seq_one_letter_code
_entity_poly.pdbx_strand_id
1 'polypeptide(L)'
;MAVVKNRNNVVLHTKVDGVLYGNFKLREFENAEGLAMVHPTLLEGLERTRRDLGAYYGKTVYVIITSAVRTEQDNERLAKQLGWTEDGGLVSRGSYHLNRFGGIAVDLIAKEAETGRVVAQKTVGKICRRYFDWVKDDYADGHVHVDNRFRGQQ
;
A
#
# COMPACT_ATOMS: atom_id res chain seq x y z
N MET A 1 -7.85 -24.72 -7.24
CA MET A 1 -7.23 -24.17 -8.47
C MET A 1 -5.72 -24.25 -8.32
N ALA A 2 -4.99 -24.58 -9.38
CA ALA A 2 -3.53 -24.56 -9.34
C ALA A 2 -3.04 -23.11 -9.21
N VAL A 3 -2.16 -22.84 -8.24
CA VAL A 3 -1.50 -21.54 -8.10
C VAL A 3 -0.59 -21.34 -9.31
N VAL A 4 -0.90 -20.36 -10.15
CA VAL A 4 -0.05 -20.00 -11.30
C VAL A 4 1.25 -19.39 -10.76
N LYS A 5 2.36 -20.11 -10.91
CA LYS A 5 3.69 -19.58 -10.55
C LYS A 5 3.98 -18.30 -11.34
N ASN A 6 4.59 -17.31 -10.68
CA ASN A 6 4.97 -16.01 -11.27
C ASN A 6 3.82 -15.15 -11.83
N ARG A 7 2.57 -15.39 -11.38
CA ARG A 7 1.44 -14.51 -11.69
C ARG A 7 1.75 -13.05 -11.30
N ASN A 8 1.33 -12.10 -12.14
CA ASN A 8 1.48 -10.67 -11.93
C ASN A 8 2.93 -10.19 -11.63
N ASN A 9 3.97 -10.97 -11.95
CA ASN A 9 5.37 -10.60 -11.73
C ASN A 9 5.87 -9.61 -12.82
N VAL A 10 5.21 -8.45 -12.90
CA VAL A 10 5.47 -7.37 -13.86
C VAL A 10 6.00 -6.17 -13.10
N VAL A 11 7.12 -5.59 -13.54
CA VAL A 11 7.67 -4.35 -12.96
C VAL A 11 6.79 -3.18 -13.38
N LEU A 12 6.32 -2.41 -12.40
CA LEU A 12 5.51 -1.23 -12.60
C LEU A 12 6.41 0.00 -12.66
N HIS A 13 6.12 0.91 -13.58
CA HIS A 13 6.88 2.15 -13.71
C HIS A 13 5.99 3.37 -13.50
N THR A 14 6.55 4.41 -12.87
CA THR A 14 5.92 5.73 -12.76
C THR A 14 6.97 6.83 -12.82
N LYS A 15 6.55 8.05 -13.16
CA LYS A 15 7.43 9.22 -13.21
C LYS A 15 7.25 10.04 -11.92
N VAL A 16 8.36 10.32 -11.24
CA VAL A 16 8.41 11.24 -10.10
C VAL A 16 9.40 12.33 -10.44
N ASP A 17 8.92 13.57 -10.52
CA ASP A 17 9.72 14.77 -10.83
C ASP A 17 10.56 14.59 -12.12
N GLY A 18 9.95 14.00 -13.15
CA GLY A 18 10.58 13.74 -14.46
C GLY A 18 11.45 12.47 -14.53
N VAL A 19 11.76 11.84 -13.39
CA VAL A 19 12.57 10.63 -13.32
C VAL A 19 11.68 9.39 -13.32
N LEU A 20 12.01 8.40 -14.15
CA LEU A 20 11.31 7.11 -14.21
C LEU A 20 11.80 6.19 -13.10
N TYR A 21 10.88 5.71 -12.26
CA TYR A 21 11.13 4.72 -11.21
C TYR A 21 10.40 3.41 -11.49
N GLY A 22 10.92 2.30 -10.95
CA GLY A 22 10.36 0.97 -11.10
C GLY A 22 10.69 0.03 -9.93
N ASN A 23 10.40 0.46 -8.70
CA ASN A 23 10.73 -0.29 -7.48
C ASN A 23 9.64 -1.26 -7.03
N PHE A 24 8.47 -1.23 -7.67
CA PHE A 24 7.33 -2.07 -7.32
C PHE A 24 6.95 -3.00 -8.47
N LYS A 25 6.38 -4.15 -8.13
CA LYS A 25 5.81 -5.12 -9.05
C LYS A 25 4.32 -5.26 -8.84
N LEU A 26 3.58 -5.57 -9.91
CA LEU A 26 2.13 -5.73 -9.85
C LEU A 26 1.68 -6.80 -8.83
N ARG A 27 2.46 -7.88 -8.69
CA ARG A 27 2.24 -8.94 -7.68
C ARG A 27 2.20 -8.45 -6.23
N GLU A 28 2.80 -7.29 -5.93
CA GLU A 28 2.80 -6.73 -4.57
C GLU A 28 1.44 -6.11 -4.21
N PHE A 29 0.59 -5.87 -5.22
CA PHE A 29 -0.75 -5.33 -5.07
C PHE A 29 -1.83 -6.41 -5.23
N GLU A 30 -1.43 -7.67 -5.25
CA GLU A 30 -2.28 -8.81 -5.57
C GLU A 30 -2.97 -9.37 -4.33
N ASN A 31 -4.25 -9.73 -4.45
CA ASN A 31 -4.97 -10.47 -3.42
C ASN A 31 -4.75 -11.99 -3.55
N ALA A 32 -5.23 -12.78 -2.59
CA ALA A 32 -5.05 -14.24 -2.59
C ALA A 32 -5.55 -14.93 -3.88
N GLU A 33 -6.60 -14.40 -4.50
CA GLU A 33 -7.22 -14.96 -5.70
C GLU A 33 -6.55 -14.52 -7.01
N GLY A 34 -5.72 -13.47 -6.99
CA GLY A 34 -4.93 -12.99 -8.13
C GLY A 34 -5.37 -11.70 -8.77
N LEU A 35 -6.39 -11.07 -8.21
CA LEU A 35 -6.74 -9.72 -8.56
C LEU A 35 -5.60 -8.81 -8.09
N ALA A 36 -4.98 -8.09 -9.02
CA ALA A 36 -4.00 -7.05 -8.72
C ALA A 36 -4.50 -5.74 -9.33
N MET A 37 -4.48 -4.67 -8.53
CA MET A 37 -4.96 -3.36 -8.95
C MET A 37 -4.18 -2.28 -8.23
N VAL A 38 -3.72 -1.28 -8.99
CA VAL A 38 -2.97 -0.14 -8.47
C VAL A 38 -3.29 1.08 -9.31
N HIS A 39 -3.70 2.15 -8.65
CA HIS A 39 -3.93 3.43 -9.29
C HIS A 39 -2.60 4.17 -9.55
N PRO A 40 -2.42 4.88 -10.68
CA PRO A 40 -1.18 5.60 -10.97
C PRO A 40 -0.75 6.58 -9.86
N THR A 41 -1.70 7.30 -9.26
CA THR A 41 -1.40 8.26 -8.18
C THR A 41 -0.93 7.57 -6.90
N LEU A 42 -1.43 6.36 -6.62
CA LEU A 42 -0.97 5.55 -5.49
C LEU A 42 0.48 5.11 -5.74
N LEU A 43 0.78 4.60 -6.94
CA LEU A 43 2.13 4.18 -7.31
C LEU A 43 3.14 5.34 -7.23
N GLU A 44 2.76 6.52 -7.72
CA GLU A 44 3.59 7.73 -7.59
C GLU A 44 3.85 8.10 -6.13
N GLY A 45 2.81 8.09 -5.29
CA GLY A 45 2.93 8.37 -3.86
C GLY A 45 3.85 7.39 -3.14
N LEU A 46 3.82 6.11 -3.53
CA LEU A 46 4.70 5.08 -2.98
C LEU A 46 6.17 5.30 -3.35
N GLU A 47 6.46 5.65 -4.61
CA GLU A 47 7.83 5.98 -5.04
C GLU A 47 8.37 7.24 -4.36
N ARG A 48 7.53 8.27 -4.22
CA ARG A 48 7.88 9.49 -3.45
C ARG A 48 8.15 9.15 -1.99
N THR A 49 7.31 8.33 -1.36
CA THR A 49 7.49 7.87 0.03
C THR A 49 8.80 7.12 0.21
N ARG A 50 9.10 6.16 -0.68
CA ARG A 50 10.35 5.39 -0.67
C ARG A 50 11.57 6.30 -0.79
N ARG A 51 11.55 7.25 -1.73
CA ARG A 51 12.61 8.24 -1.93
C ARG A 51 12.85 9.09 -0.68
N ASP A 52 11.79 9.66 -0.13
CA ASP A 52 11.89 10.58 1.00
C ASP A 52 12.25 9.87 2.31
N LEU A 53 11.80 8.63 2.50
CA LEU A 53 12.28 7.78 3.60
C LEU A 53 13.78 7.52 3.46
N GLY A 54 14.25 7.20 2.25
CA GLY A 54 15.67 6.96 2.02
C GLY A 54 16.52 8.19 2.29
N ALA A 55 16.07 9.37 1.83
CA ALA A 55 16.71 10.65 2.13
C ALA A 55 16.71 10.96 3.64
N TYR A 56 15.60 10.72 4.34
CA TYR A 56 15.46 10.97 5.78
C TYR A 56 16.44 10.13 6.62
N TYR A 57 16.66 8.87 6.24
CA TYR A 57 17.57 7.97 6.95
C TYR A 57 19.01 7.98 6.40
N GLY A 58 19.27 8.64 5.27
CA GLY A 58 20.55 8.55 4.56
C GLY A 58 20.87 7.12 4.08
N LYS A 59 19.84 6.31 3.80
CA LYS A 59 19.96 4.87 3.50
C LYS A 59 18.97 4.46 2.42
N THR A 60 19.17 3.29 1.82
CA THR A 60 18.12 2.65 1.03
C THR A 60 17.03 2.10 1.95
N VAL A 61 15.78 2.47 1.68
CA VAL A 61 14.60 1.97 2.38
C VAL A 61 13.71 1.24 1.40
N TYR A 62 13.25 0.04 1.81
CA TYR A 62 12.19 -0.69 1.14
C TYR A 62 10.84 -0.27 1.71
N VAL A 63 9.88 -0.02 0.82
CA VAL A 63 8.46 0.06 1.15
C VAL A 63 7.85 -1.29 0.78
N ILE A 64 7.20 -1.94 1.73
CA ILE A 64 6.66 -3.30 1.59
C ILE A 64 5.15 -3.20 1.71
N ILE A 65 4.45 -3.62 0.66
CA ILE A 65 2.99 -3.70 0.65
C ILE A 65 2.56 -4.96 1.41
N THR A 66 1.72 -4.77 2.41
CA THR A 66 1.18 -5.84 3.27
C THR A 66 -0.28 -6.14 2.94
N SER A 67 -1.02 -5.16 2.40
CA SER A 67 -2.34 -5.33 1.84
C SER A 67 -2.59 -4.28 0.75
N ALA A 68 -3.34 -4.64 -0.28
CA ALA A 68 -3.69 -3.76 -1.40
C ALA A 68 -5.14 -3.99 -1.80
N VAL A 69 -5.43 -4.50 -3.00
CA VAL A 69 -6.81 -4.69 -3.45
C VAL A 69 -7.51 -5.83 -2.69
N ARG A 70 -8.80 -5.66 -2.41
CA ARG A 70 -9.71 -6.67 -1.85
C ARG A 70 -10.97 -6.75 -2.72
N THR A 71 -11.52 -7.95 -2.85
CA THR A 71 -12.92 -8.11 -3.29
C THR A 71 -13.86 -7.93 -2.09
N GLU A 72 -15.16 -7.77 -2.34
CA GLU A 72 -16.16 -7.79 -1.26
C GLU A 72 -16.08 -9.10 -0.46
N GLN A 73 -15.86 -10.23 -1.14
CA GLN A 73 -15.72 -11.53 -0.50
C GLN A 73 -14.47 -11.60 0.40
N ASP A 74 -13.34 -11.02 -0.03
CA ASP A 74 -12.15 -10.91 0.81
C ASP A 74 -12.44 -10.07 2.06
N ASN A 75 -13.17 -8.97 1.89
CA ASN A 75 -13.52 -8.05 2.97
C ASN A 75 -14.46 -8.73 3.99
N GLU A 76 -15.44 -9.50 3.52
CA GLU A 76 -16.32 -10.31 4.36
C GLU A 76 -15.56 -11.42 5.11
N ARG A 77 -14.62 -12.11 4.45
CA ARG A 77 -13.76 -13.11 5.10
C ARG A 77 -12.94 -12.47 6.22
N LEU A 78 -12.36 -11.30 5.97
CA LEU A 78 -11.58 -10.55 6.96
C LEU A 78 -12.46 -10.09 8.13
N ALA A 79 -13.67 -9.61 7.86
CA ALA A 79 -14.63 -9.21 8.89
C ALA A 79 -15.06 -10.38 9.80
N LYS A 80 -15.15 -11.61 9.27
CA LYS A 80 -15.39 -12.81 10.09
C LYS A 80 -14.27 -13.09 11.09
N GLN A 81 -13.04 -12.65 10.79
CA GLN A 81 -11.88 -12.86 11.66
C GLN A 81 -11.67 -11.71 12.65
N LEU A 82 -11.86 -10.47 12.20
CA LEU A 82 -11.48 -9.26 12.93
C LEU A 82 -12.67 -8.43 13.45
N GLY A 83 -13.89 -8.79 13.05
CA GLY A 83 -15.09 -8.00 13.31
C GLY A 83 -15.27 -6.83 12.33
N TRP A 84 -16.51 -6.38 12.17
CA TRP A 84 -16.83 -5.15 11.44
C TRP A 84 -16.55 -3.93 12.31
N THR A 85 -16.03 -2.87 11.68
CA THR A 85 -15.87 -1.55 12.26
C THR A 85 -16.45 -0.49 11.33
N GLU A 86 -17.03 0.57 11.90
CA GLU A 86 -17.74 1.59 11.13
C GLU A 86 -16.78 2.63 10.55
N ASP A 87 -15.68 2.99 11.25
CA ASP A 87 -14.66 3.92 10.74
C ASP A 87 -13.26 3.67 11.32
N GLY A 88 -12.23 3.69 10.46
CA GLY A 88 -10.83 3.66 10.87
C GLY A 88 -10.38 2.42 11.64
N GLY A 89 -11.17 1.34 11.65
CA GLY A 89 -10.76 0.04 12.20
C GLY A 89 -10.08 -0.86 11.16
N LEU A 90 -9.89 -2.13 11.50
CA LEU A 90 -9.20 -3.10 10.65
C LEU A 90 -10.03 -3.51 9.41
N VAL A 91 -11.36 -3.45 9.51
CA VAL A 91 -12.28 -3.85 8.45
C VAL A 91 -13.54 -3.00 8.47
N SER A 92 -13.84 -2.31 7.37
CA SER A 92 -15.09 -1.56 7.20
C SER A 92 -15.76 -1.91 5.87
N ARG A 93 -17.09 -1.77 5.82
CA ARG A 93 -17.86 -1.94 4.57
C ARG A 93 -17.52 -0.88 3.52
N GLY A 94 -17.03 0.27 3.98
CA GLY A 94 -16.53 1.37 3.17
C GLY A 94 -15.04 1.30 2.85
N SER A 95 -14.38 0.15 3.04
CA SER A 95 -12.92 0.05 2.89
C SER A 95 -12.42 0.47 1.50
N TYR A 96 -11.47 1.39 1.45
CA TYR A 96 -10.85 1.87 0.21
C TYR A 96 -9.95 0.82 -0.47
N HIS A 97 -9.70 -0.32 0.18
CA HIS A 97 -9.08 -1.48 -0.47
C HIS A 97 -10.00 -2.17 -1.48
N LEU A 98 -11.32 -1.95 -1.41
CA LEU A 98 -12.27 -2.62 -2.30
C LEU A 98 -12.01 -2.23 -3.76
N ASN A 99 -12.06 -3.24 -4.63
CA ASN A 99 -11.80 -3.11 -6.07
C ASN A 99 -12.63 -2.03 -6.77
N ARG A 100 -13.86 -1.74 -6.28
CA ARG A 100 -14.70 -0.64 -6.78
C ARG A 100 -14.06 0.75 -6.69
N PHE A 101 -13.03 0.91 -5.85
CA PHE A 101 -12.28 2.15 -5.70
C PHE A 101 -11.00 2.22 -6.56
N GLY A 102 -10.73 1.24 -7.42
CA GLY A 102 -9.69 1.37 -8.43
C GLY A 102 -8.24 1.18 -7.94
N GLY A 103 -8.03 0.52 -6.80
CA GLY A 103 -6.68 0.23 -6.29
C GLY A 103 -5.96 1.47 -5.75
N ILE A 104 -6.69 2.33 -5.05
CA ILE A 104 -6.19 3.60 -4.51
C ILE A 104 -5.65 3.52 -3.08
N ALA A 105 -5.70 2.34 -2.44
CA ALA A 105 -5.32 2.14 -1.05
C ALA A 105 -4.37 0.97 -0.85
N VAL A 106 -3.44 1.12 0.10
CA VAL A 106 -2.54 0.05 0.57
C VAL A 106 -2.23 0.17 2.06
N ASP A 107 -1.98 -0.97 2.66
CA ASP A 107 -1.34 -1.09 3.97
C ASP A 107 0.13 -1.40 3.74
N LEU A 108 1.03 -0.63 4.34
CA LEU A 108 2.47 -0.75 4.11
C LEU A 108 3.29 -0.69 5.40
N ILE A 109 4.48 -1.28 5.33
CA ILE A 109 5.57 -1.04 6.29
C ILE A 109 6.81 -0.58 5.52
N ALA A 110 7.79 -0.03 6.22
CA ALA A 110 9.08 0.27 5.64
C ALA A 110 10.23 -0.37 6.43
N LYS A 111 11.28 -0.79 5.73
CA LYS A 111 12.48 -1.41 6.31
C LYS A 111 13.73 -0.83 5.69
N GLU A 112 14.77 -0.64 6.50
CA GLU A 112 16.11 -0.37 5.98
C GLU A 112 16.58 -1.58 5.15
N ALA A 113 17.08 -1.32 3.94
CA ALA A 113 17.44 -2.38 3.00
C ALA A 113 18.60 -3.27 3.50
N GLU A 114 19.58 -2.66 4.17
CA GLU A 114 20.79 -3.35 4.62
C GLU A 114 20.57 -4.18 5.89
N THR A 115 19.85 -3.61 6.86
CA THR A 115 19.70 -4.23 8.19
C THR A 115 18.38 -4.97 8.35
N GLY A 116 17.41 -4.74 7.46
CA GLY A 116 16.04 -5.23 7.61
C GLY A 116 15.27 -4.58 8.77
N ARG A 117 15.87 -3.60 9.46
CA ARG A 117 15.25 -2.93 10.60
C ARG A 117 13.99 -2.19 10.15
N VAL A 118 12.90 -2.41 10.87
CA VAL A 118 11.62 -1.73 10.63
C VAL A 118 11.77 -0.24 10.93
N VAL A 119 11.33 0.59 10.00
CA VAL A 119 11.19 2.03 10.19
C VAL A 119 9.98 2.28 11.09
N ALA A 120 10.13 3.19 12.06
CA ALA A 120 9.05 3.52 12.99
C ALA A 120 7.77 3.96 12.25
N GLN A 121 6.63 3.35 12.60
CA GLN A 121 5.32 3.57 11.98
C GLN A 121 4.96 5.06 11.87
N LYS A 122 5.19 5.84 12.94
CA LYS A 122 4.96 7.30 12.95
C LYS A 122 5.85 8.07 11.98
N THR A 123 7.07 7.62 11.75
CA THR A 123 7.96 8.21 10.74
C THR A 123 7.44 7.92 9.33
N VAL A 124 7.04 6.67 9.06
CA VAL A 124 6.43 6.29 7.78
C VAL A 124 5.18 7.13 7.52
N GLY A 125 4.25 7.17 8.48
CA GLY A 125 3.03 7.95 8.39
C GLY A 125 3.27 9.44 8.20
N LYS A 126 4.27 10.04 8.87
CA LYS A 126 4.65 11.45 8.69
C LYS A 126 5.07 11.74 7.24
N ILE A 127 5.81 10.84 6.61
CA ILE A 127 6.26 11.02 5.21
C ILE A 127 5.09 10.76 4.25
N CYS A 128 4.30 9.71 4.47
CA CYS A 128 3.13 9.37 3.68
C CYS A 128 2.14 10.56 3.56
N ARG A 129 1.92 11.33 4.64
CA ARG A 129 1.01 12.49 4.65
C ARG A 129 1.36 13.61 3.65
N ARG A 130 2.54 13.56 3.02
CA ARG A 130 2.93 14.49 1.95
C ARG A 130 2.33 14.13 0.60
N TYR A 131 1.90 12.89 0.40
CA TYR A 131 1.60 12.33 -0.93
C TYR A 131 0.24 11.66 -1.04
N PHE A 132 -0.34 11.24 0.09
CA PHE A 132 -1.63 10.56 0.15
C PHE A 132 -2.69 11.45 0.79
N ASP A 133 -3.93 11.29 0.33
CA ASP A 133 -5.08 12.08 0.81
C ASP A 133 -5.44 11.73 2.25
N TRP A 134 -5.26 10.47 2.64
CA TRP A 134 -5.49 10.00 4.00
C TRP A 134 -4.42 8.99 4.43
N VAL A 135 -4.03 9.09 5.70
CA VAL A 135 -2.99 8.25 6.31
C VAL A 135 -3.38 7.91 7.74
N LYS A 136 -3.33 6.62 8.07
CA LYS A 136 -3.48 6.12 9.43
C LYS A 136 -2.26 5.29 9.83
N ASP A 137 -1.63 5.67 10.93
CA ASP A 137 -0.30 5.20 11.34
C ASP A 137 -0.24 4.84 12.83
N ASP A 138 -1.31 4.25 13.34
CA ASP A 138 -1.49 3.85 14.75
C ASP A 138 -2.08 2.43 14.89
N TYR A 139 -2.04 1.62 13.82
CA TYR A 139 -2.41 0.21 13.89
C TYR A 139 -1.44 -0.57 14.78
N ALA A 140 -1.98 -1.47 15.60
CA ALA A 140 -1.24 -2.19 16.64
C ALA A 140 -0.16 -3.16 16.10
N ASP A 141 -0.34 -3.66 14.88
CA ASP A 141 0.64 -4.50 14.17
C ASP A 141 1.73 -3.69 13.46
N GLY A 142 1.68 -2.35 13.55
CA GLY A 142 2.69 -1.43 13.05
C GLY A 142 2.57 -1.04 11.58
N HIS A 143 1.55 -1.50 10.85
CA HIS A 143 1.36 -1.06 9.45
C HIS A 143 0.82 0.38 9.36
N VAL A 144 1.07 1.02 8.22
CA VAL A 144 0.48 2.31 7.87
C VAL A 144 -0.48 2.10 6.73
N HIS A 145 -1.73 2.52 6.93
CA HIS A 145 -2.70 2.60 5.84
C HIS A 145 -2.56 3.94 5.13
N VAL A 146 -2.61 3.91 3.80
CA VAL A 146 -2.69 5.11 2.97
C VAL A 146 -3.73 4.92 1.87
N ASP A 147 -4.45 5.99 1.53
CA ASP A 147 -5.31 6.02 0.36
C ASP A 147 -5.32 7.39 -0.35
N ASN A 148 -5.67 7.36 -1.63
CA ASN A 148 -5.86 8.53 -2.49
C ASN A 148 -7.35 8.73 -2.81
N ARG A 149 -8.21 8.89 -1.79
CA ARG A 149 -9.66 9.06 -1.96
C ARG A 149 -10.10 10.24 -2.82
N PHE A 150 -9.25 11.25 -3.05
CA PHE A 150 -9.54 12.41 -3.90
C PHE A 150 -8.71 12.37 -5.18
N ARG A 151 -7.40 12.14 -5.07
CA ARG A 151 -6.46 12.08 -6.22
C ARG A 151 -6.70 10.87 -7.11
N GLY A 152 -7.28 9.80 -6.57
CA GLY A 152 -7.64 8.59 -7.30
C GLY A 152 -8.96 8.67 -8.07
N GLN A 153 -9.65 9.81 -8.04
CA GLN A 153 -10.88 10.05 -8.81
C GLN A 153 -10.62 10.76 -10.15
N GLN A 154 -9.37 11.12 -10.44
CA GLN A 154 -8.95 11.88 -11.62
C GLN A 154 -8.57 10.97 -12.79
#